data_AF-A0A1Y5GW23-F1
#
_entry.id   AF-A0A1Y5GW23-F1
#
_cell.length_a   1.000
_cell.length_b   1.000
_cell.length_c   1.000
_cell.angle_alpha   90.00
_cell.angle_beta   90.00
_cell.angle_gamma   90.00
#
_symmetry.space_group_name_H-M   'P 1'
#
loop_
_entity.id
_entity.type
_entity.pdbx_description
1 polymer ?
#
loop_
_entity_poly.entity_id
_entity_poly.type
_entity_poly.pdbx_seq_one_letter_code
_entity_poly.pdbx_strand_id
1 'polypeptide(L)'
;MFSKVSKANEDFQVAQLEELMSNYGEIVEVFFDMGEPTLAQSKRFRDTVKKYQPDALINGRVMNNQGDFLTMPDNHVPDSPITEYPWETPRTFYHTWGYKSWVKGLPLYEQIAVQVRKLSDIASMGGNFLLNIGPKGDGSILPYEKDVLVGVGKWLEKITKRFLKQT
;
A
#
# COMPACT_ATOMS: atom_id res chain seq x y z
N MET A 1 1.76 -4.85 20.58
CA MET A 1 2.54 -6.09 20.77
C MET A 1 2.09 -7.05 19.69
N PHE A 2 2.98 -7.40 18.76
CA PHE A 2 2.65 -8.42 17.75
C PHE A 2 2.66 -9.79 18.42
N SER A 3 1.79 -10.70 17.97
CA SER A 3 1.75 -12.06 18.46
C SER A 3 2.55 -12.96 17.53
N LYS A 4 3.22 -13.95 18.13
CA LYS A 4 3.82 -15.06 17.38
C LYS A 4 2.74 -15.79 16.60
N VAL A 5 3.09 -16.21 15.39
CA VAL A 5 2.20 -16.99 14.55
C VAL A 5 2.21 -18.46 15.00
N SER A 6 1.08 -18.94 15.53
CA SER A 6 0.93 -20.37 15.85
C SER A 6 0.91 -21.22 14.59
N LYS A 7 1.22 -22.52 14.71
CA LYS A 7 1.16 -23.44 13.57
C LYS A 7 -0.25 -23.50 12.94
N ALA A 8 -1.29 -23.51 13.78
CA ALA A 8 -2.67 -23.48 13.29
C ALA A 8 -2.99 -22.19 12.49
N ASN A 9 -2.53 -21.03 12.97
CA ASN A 9 -2.72 -19.76 12.25
C ASN A 9 -1.89 -19.71 10.96
N GLU A 10 -0.69 -20.30 10.96
CA GLU A 10 0.15 -20.41 9.77
C GLU A 10 -0.52 -21.29 8.71
N ASP A 11 -1.03 -22.46 9.09
CA ASP A 11 -1.73 -23.37 8.19
C ASP A 11 -3.01 -22.75 7.63
N PHE A 12 -3.77 -22.04 8.47
CA PHE A 12 -4.95 -21.29 8.04
C PHE A 12 -4.61 -20.18 7.05
N GLN A 13 -3.61 -19.36 7.34
CA GLN A 13 -3.17 -18.28 6.44
C GLN A 13 -2.66 -18.83 5.11
N VAL A 14 -1.91 -19.95 5.13
CA VAL A 14 -1.46 -20.59 3.88
C VAL A 14 -2.67 -21.04 3.06
N ALA A 15 -3.66 -21.70 3.65
CA ALA A 15 -4.87 -22.09 2.92
C ALA A 15 -5.61 -20.87 2.30
N GLN A 16 -5.69 -19.75 3.03
CA GLN A 16 -6.26 -18.51 2.48
C GLN A 16 -5.42 -17.91 1.35
N LEU A 17 -4.09 -17.95 1.46
CA LEU A 17 -3.21 -17.52 0.38
C LEU A 17 -3.41 -18.40 -0.87
N GLU A 18 -3.54 -19.72 -0.73
CA GLU A 18 -3.80 -20.60 -1.88
C GLU A 18 -5.12 -20.26 -2.57
N GLU A 19 -6.18 -20.00 -1.80
CA GLU A 19 -7.48 -19.58 -2.33
C GLU A 19 -7.39 -18.25 -3.10
N LEU A 20 -6.85 -17.21 -2.46
CA LEU A 20 -6.76 -15.88 -3.04
C LEU A 20 -5.87 -15.86 -4.29
N MET A 21 -4.74 -16.56 -4.25
CA MET A 21 -3.79 -16.57 -5.35
C MET A 21 -4.22 -17.45 -6.53
N SER A 22 -5.25 -18.29 -6.37
CA SER A 22 -5.75 -19.15 -7.46
C SER A 22 -7.04 -18.66 -8.09
N ASN A 23 -7.88 -17.92 -7.34
CA ASN A 23 -9.27 -17.66 -7.75
C ASN A 23 -9.55 -16.23 -8.24
N TYR A 24 -8.57 -15.31 -8.16
CA TYR A 24 -8.79 -13.87 -8.37
C TYR A 24 -8.06 -13.29 -9.60
N GLY A 25 -7.67 -14.16 -10.54
CA GLY A 25 -6.94 -13.75 -11.75
C GLY A 25 -5.49 -13.40 -11.48
N GLU A 26 -4.92 -12.51 -12.29
CA GLU A 26 -3.55 -12.01 -12.09
C GLU A 26 -3.51 -11.07 -10.87
N ILE A 27 -2.63 -11.38 -9.92
CA ILE A 27 -2.36 -10.54 -8.75
C ILE A 27 -0.96 -9.96 -8.91
N VAL A 28 -0.86 -8.64 -8.89
CA VAL A 28 0.42 -7.93 -9.05
C VAL A 28 1.16 -7.70 -7.73
N GLU A 29 0.43 -7.72 -6.61
CA GLU A 29 0.97 -7.38 -5.30
C GLU A 29 0.22 -8.09 -4.17
N VAL A 30 0.98 -8.60 -3.19
CA VAL A 30 0.45 -9.12 -1.92
C VAL A 30 1.05 -8.32 -0.77
N PHE A 31 0.21 -7.51 -0.14
CA PHE A 31 0.58 -6.67 0.98
C PHE A 31 0.21 -7.36 2.30
N PHE A 32 1.17 -8.02 2.94
CA PHE A 32 1.01 -8.58 4.27
C PHE A 32 0.92 -7.46 5.31
N ASP A 33 0.26 -7.73 6.45
CA ASP A 33 0.25 -6.82 7.57
C ASP A 33 0.23 -7.56 8.90
N MET A 34 0.90 -6.97 9.90
CA MET A 34 0.98 -7.44 11.28
C MET A 34 1.60 -8.85 11.48
N GLY A 35 1.84 -9.20 12.75
CA GLY A 35 2.33 -10.51 13.17
C GLY A 35 3.85 -10.58 13.37
N GLU A 36 4.29 -11.61 14.08
CA GLU A 36 5.71 -11.91 14.32
C GLU A 36 6.02 -13.35 13.87
N PRO A 37 6.02 -13.62 12.54
CA PRO A 37 6.36 -14.94 12.01
C PRO A 37 7.84 -15.25 12.21
N THR A 38 8.15 -16.53 12.38
CA THR A 38 9.53 -17.01 12.24
C THR A 38 9.99 -16.92 10.79
N LEU A 39 11.30 -16.97 10.54
CA LEU A 39 11.84 -17.01 9.18
C LEU A 39 11.23 -18.14 8.33
N ALA A 40 11.03 -19.33 8.92
CA ALA A 40 10.44 -20.47 8.22
C ALA A 40 8.99 -20.18 7.79
N GLN A 41 8.23 -19.48 8.63
CA GLN A 41 6.86 -19.07 8.34
C GLN A 41 6.81 -18.01 7.25
N SER A 42 7.63 -16.97 7.33
CA SER A 42 7.74 -15.95 6.27
C SER A 42 8.13 -16.57 4.93
N LYS A 43 9.07 -17.52 4.92
CA LYS A 43 9.44 -18.28 3.72
C LYS A 43 8.26 -19.05 3.17
N ARG A 44 7.53 -19.79 4.02
CA ARG A 44 6.35 -20.55 3.59
C ARG A 44 5.26 -19.65 3.01
N PHE A 45 4.99 -18.48 3.60
CA PHE A 45 4.05 -17.51 3.04
C PHE A 45 4.50 -17.00 1.67
N ARG A 46 5.78 -16.60 1.56
CA ARG A 46 6.38 -16.16 0.30
C ARG A 46 6.28 -17.24 -0.79
N ASP A 47 6.71 -18.45 -0.46
CA ASP A 47 6.73 -19.57 -1.40
C ASP A 47 5.31 -19.95 -1.84
N THR A 48 4.32 -19.85 -0.95
CA THR A 48 2.91 -20.06 -1.29
C THR A 48 2.43 -19.02 -2.31
N VAL A 49 2.70 -17.73 -2.08
CA VAL A 49 2.35 -16.67 -3.06
C VAL A 49 3.04 -16.94 -4.40
N LYS A 50 4.36 -17.13 -4.40
CA LYS A 50 5.16 -17.29 -5.62
C LYS A 50 4.85 -18.58 -6.39
N LYS A 51 4.31 -19.61 -5.73
CA LYS A 51 3.85 -20.85 -6.39
C LYS A 51 2.68 -20.59 -7.34
N TYR A 52 1.72 -19.76 -6.94
CA TYR A 52 0.50 -19.52 -7.72
C TYR A 52 0.57 -18.21 -8.53
N GLN A 53 1.31 -17.23 -8.04
CA GLN A 53 1.48 -15.91 -8.65
C GLN A 53 2.98 -15.54 -8.66
N PRO A 54 3.78 -16.09 -9.60
CA PRO A 54 5.24 -15.92 -9.60
C PRO A 54 5.67 -14.45 -9.76
N ASP A 55 4.87 -13.65 -10.47
CA ASP A 55 5.14 -12.24 -10.76
C ASP A 55 4.60 -11.27 -9.69
N ALA A 56 3.76 -11.74 -8.76
CA ALA A 56 3.21 -10.91 -7.68
C ALA A 56 4.31 -10.41 -6.75
N LEU A 57 4.42 -9.09 -6.55
CA LEU A 57 5.37 -8.50 -5.60
C LEU A 57 4.87 -8.65 -4.17
N ILE A 58 5.77 -8.98 -3.24
CA ILE A 58 5.43 -9.17 -1.82
C ILE A 58 6.03 -8.03 -1.00
N ASN A 59 5.23 -7.38 -0.17
CA ASN A 59 5.72 -6.27 0.65
C ASN A 59 6.65 -6.74 1.78
N GLY A 60 7.42 -5.82 2.36
CA GLY A 60 8.38 -6.11 3.43
C GLY A 60 7.74 -6.58 4.75
N ARG A 61 6.42 -6.39 4.92
CA ARG A 61 5.69 -6.81 6.13
C ARG A 61 5.41 -8.31 6.20
N VAL A 62 5.79 -9.10 5.20
CA VAL A 62 5.93 -10.57 5.35
C VAL A 62 7.05 -10.94 6.35
N MET A 63 7.88 -9.96 6.74
CA MET A 63 8.98 -10.04 7.71
C MET A 63 10.17 -10.90 7.25
N ASN A 64 11.23 -10.92 8.07
CA ASN A 64 12.42 -11.76 7.90
C ASN A 64 13.11 -11.63 6.53
N ASN A 65 13.09 -10.43 5.94
CA ASN A 65 13.65 -10.11 4.62
C ASN A 65 13.14 -11.05 3.51
N GLN A 66 11.88 -11.47 3.58
CA GLN A 66 11.24 -12.31 2.55
C GLN A 66 10.37 -11.50 1.57
N GLY A 67 10.25 -10.17 1.76
CA GLY A 67 9.55 -9.29 0.82
C GLY A 67 10.44 -8.89 -0.36
N ASP A 68 9.81 -8.52 -1.47
CA ASP A 68 10.43 -8.03 -2.69
C ASP A 68 10.69 -6.51 -2.66
N PHE A 69 10.01 -5.76 -1.79
CA PHE A 69 10.21 -4.32 -1.58
C PHE A 69 10.07 -3.89 -0.12
N LEU A 70 10.67 -2.75 0.24
CA LEU A 70 10.61 -2.21 1.59
C LEU A 70 9.25 -1.55 1.85
N THR A 71 8.71 -1.71 3.04
CA THR A 71 7.46 -1.07 3.45
C THR A 71 7.73 -0.10 4.60
N MET A 72 7.39 1.17 4.41
CA MET A 72 7.55 2.17 5.46
C MET A 72 6.51 1.98 6.59
N PRO A 73 6.80 2.50 7.80
CA PRO A 73 5.79 2.62 8.84
C PRO A 73 4.60 3.46 8.36
N ASP A 74 3.43 3.19 8.93
CA ASP A 74 2.18 3.86 8.60
C ASP A 74 2.33 5.39 8.63
N ASN A 75 1.99 6.06 7.53
CA ASN A 75 2.09 7.51 7.39
C ASN A 75 3.51 8.11 7.49
N HIS A 76 4.58 7.32 7.36
CA HIS A 76 5.97 7.79 7.39
C HIS A 76 6.66 7.73 6.02
N VAL A 77 7.69 8.55 5.85
CA VAL A 77 8.63 8.53 4.71
C VAL A 77 10.04 8.42 5.30
N PRO A 78 11.03 7.92 4.54
CA PRO A 78 12.40 7.85 5.04
C PRO A 78 12.99 9.26 5.22
N ASP A 79 13.99 9.40 6.09
CA ASP A 79 14.68 10.69 6.32
C ASP A 79 15.61 11.08 5.16
N SER A 80 15.93 10.13 4.28
CA SER A 80 16.78 10.34 3.10
C SER A 80 16.26 9.49 1.94
N PRO A 81 16.49 9.90 0.67
CA PRO A 81 16.07 9.12 -0.50
C PRO A 81 16.60 7.68 -0.46
N ILE A 82 15.74 6.72 -0.81
CA ILE A 82 16.11 5.30 -0.97
C ILE A 82 15.93 4.97 -2.45
N THR A 83 17.03 4.99 -3.21
CA THR A 83 17.03 4.75 -4.66
C THR A 83 17.61 3.41 -5.07
N GLU A 84 18.26 2.70 -4.15
CA GLU A 84 18.89 1.40 -4.40
C GLU A 84 17.89 0.23 -4.34
N TYR A 85 16.78 0.41 -3.63
CA TYR A 85 15.76 -0.62 -3.41
C TYR A 85 14.36 -0.06 -3.65
N PRO A 86 13.44 -0.84 -4.23
CA PRO A 86 12.05 -0.44 -4.31
C PRO A 86 11.46 -0.36 -2.91
N TRP A 87 10.62 0.66 -2.69
CA TRP A 87 9.92 0.83 -1.43
C TRP A 87 8.55 1.49 -1.62
N GLU A 88 7.67 1.27 -0.67
CA GLU A 88 6.32 1.85 -0.67
C GLU A 88 5.95 2.36 0.73
N THR A 89 5.17 3.44 0.78
CA THR A 89 4.57 3.95 2.01
C THR A 89 3.05 4.00 1.95
N PRO A 90 2.35 3.34 2.88
CA PRO A 90 0.91 3.46 3.01
C PRO A 90 0.58 4.73 3.83
N ARG A 91 -0.36 5.55 3.35
CA ARG A 91 -0.82 6.74 4.06
C ARG A 91 -2.33 6.93 4.01
N THR A 92 -2.81 7.73 4.95
CA THR A 92 -4.22 8.06 5.15
C THR A 92 -4.48 9.56 4.98
N PHE A 93 -5.75 9.91 4.78
CA PHE A 93 -6.21 11.30 4.86
C PHE A 93 -6.32 11.79 6.31
N TYR A 94 -6.80 10.93 7.22
CA TYR A 94 -7.30 11.33 8.54
C TYR A 94 -6.67 10.59 9.74
N HIS A 95 -5.56 9.87 9.54
CA HIS A 95 -5.02 8.92 10.51
C HIS A 95 -5.95 7.72 10.82
N THR A 96 -6.89 7.44 9.93
CA THR A 96 -7.76 6.26 9.97
C THR A 96 -7.72 5.55 8.62
N TRP A 97 -7.69 4.21 8.64
CA TRP A 97 -7.72 3.37 7.43
C TRP A 97 -9.16 3.11 6.96
N GLY A 98 -10.00 2.55 7.82
CA GLY A 98 -11.43 2.37 7.55
C GLY A 98 -12.24 3.66 7.76
N TYR A 99 -13.43 3.70 7.17
CA TYR A 99 -14.39 4.81 7.36
C TYR A 99 -14.70 5.06 8.84
N LYS A 100 -14.71 6.33 9.24
CA LYS A 100 -15.19 6.82 10.54
C LYS A 100 -16.08 8.03 10.31
N SER A 101 -17.29 8.05 10.86
CA SER A 101 -18.26 9.12 10.59
C SER A 101 -17.86 10.50 11.14
N TRP A 102 -16.93 10.53 12.10
CA TRP A 102 -16.48 11.75 12.77
C TRP A 102 -15.19 12.35 12.20
N VAL A 103 -14.50 11.67 11.28
CA VAL A 103 -13.28 12.24 10.69
C VAL A 103 -13.61 13.39 9.75
N LYS A 104 -12.78 14.41 9.77
CA LYS A 104 -12.86 15.58 8.89
C LYS A 104 -11.49 15.85 8.31
N GLY A 105 -11.43 16.02 6.99
CA GLY A 105 -10.21 16.43 6.32
C GLY A 105 -9.99 17.93 6.37
N LEU A 106 -8.85 18.37 5.84
CA LEU A 106 -8.56 19.79 5.59
C LEU A 106 -9.53 20.36 4.54
N PRO A 107 -9.62 21.69 4.38
CA PRO A 107 -10.27 22.27 3.21
C PRO A 107 -9.79 21.60 1.91
N LEU A 108 -10.71 21.34 0.97
CA LEU A 108 -10.45 20.49 -0.20
C LEU A 108 -9.19 20.88 -0.98
N TYR A 109 -9.02 22.18 -1.24
CA TYR A 109 -7.86 22.68 -2.00
C TYR A 109 -6.53 22.45 -1.26
N GLU A 110 -6.52 22.59 0.06
CA GLU A 110 -5.33 22.34 0.90
C GLU A 110 -5.01 20.85 0.92
N GLN A 111 -6.04 20.01 1.07
CA GLN A 111 -5.87 18.57 1.07
C GLN A 111 -5.28 18.09 -0.26
N ILE A 112 -5.80 18.55 -1.39
CA ILE A 112 -5.25 18.24 -2.73
C ILE A 112 -3.78 18.66 -2.79
N ALA A 113 -3.45 19.89 -2.38
CA ALA A 113 -2.08 20.39 -2.39
C ALA A 113 -1.14 19.56 -1.50
N VAL A 114 -1.61 19.12 -0.33
CA VAL A 114 -0.86 18.24 0.57
C VAL A 114 -0.58 16.88 -0.10
N GLN A 115 -1.59 16.25 -0.71
CA GLN A 115 -1.39 14.95 -1.34
C GLN A 115 -0.50 15.02 -2.59
N VAL A 116 -0.62 16.09 -3.38
CA VAL A 116 0.28 16.36 -4.51
C VAL A 116 1.74 16.50 -4.06
N ARG A 117 2.00 17.26 -2.99
CA ARG A 117 3.35 17.39 -2.44
C ARG A 117 3.89 16.05 -1.97
N LYS A 118 3.11 15.31 -1.18
CA LYS A 118 3.48 13.97 -0.70
C LYS A 118 3.81 13.02 -1.85
N LEU A 119 2.96 12.96 -2.88
CA LEU A 119 3.20 12.15 -4.06
C LEU A 119 4.52 12.54 -4.75
N SER A 120 4.77 13.84 -4.92
CA SER A 120 5.99 14.36 -5.55
C SER A 120 7.23 14.00 -4.74
N ASP A 121 7.19 14.22 -3.42
CA ASP A 121 8.30 13.94 -2.51
C ASP A 121 8.63 12.43 -2.54
N ILE A 122 7.63 11.57 -2.36
CA ILE A 122 7.79 10.11 -2.34
C ILE A 122 8.36 9.60 -3.66
N ALA A 123 7.80 10.04 -4.79
CA ALA A 123 8.30 9.65 -6.10
C ALA A 123 9.75 10.13 -6.34
N SER A 124 10.10 11.35 -5.89
CA SER A 124 11.46 11.87 -6.00
C SER A 124 12.49 11.08 -5.17
N MET A 125 12.01 10.39 -4.14
CA MET A 125 12.80 9.56 -3.24
C MET A 125 12.86 8.08 -3.65
N GLY A 126 12.33 7.73 -4.84
CA GLY A 126 12.34 6.37 -5.38
C GLY A 126 11.22 5.46 -4.86
N GLY A 127 10.20 6.02 -4.20
CA GLY A 127 9.13 5.24 -3.56
C GLY A 127 7.79 5.30 -4.28
N ASN A 128 6.94 4.32 -3.95
CA ASN A 128 5.52 4.32 -4.28
C ASN A 128 4.66 4.94 -3.18
N PHE A 129 3.62 5.66 -3.60
CA PHE A 129 2.68 6.32 -2.70
C PHE A 129 1.33 5.60 -2.68
N LEU A 130 1.08 4.82 -1.63
CA LEU A 130 -0.17 4.08 -1.44
C LEU A 130 -1.14 4.91 -0.58
N LEU A 131 -2.01 5.68 -1.24
CA LEU A 131 -3.00 6.52 -0.58
C LEU A 131 -4.32 5.77 -0.36
N ASN A 132 -4.69 5.58 0.91
CA ASN A 132 -5.89 4.87 1.33
C ASN A 132 -7.17 5.70 1.18
N ILE A 133 -8.26 5.05 0.75
CA ILE A 133 -9.66 5.53 0.89
C ILE A 133 -10.42 4.62 1.86
N GLY A 134 -11.46 5.15 2.51
CA GLY A 134 -12.31 4.39 3.43
C GLY A 134 -13.76 4.36 2.97
N PRO A 135 -14.17 3.39 2.12
CA PRO A 135 -15.57 3.25 1.73
C PRO A 135 -16.51 3.07 2.92
N LYS A 136 -17.75 3.54 2.77
CA LYS A 136 -18.82 3.31 3.75
C LYS A 136 -19.30 1.86 3.70
N GLY A 137 -20.03 1.45 4.73
CA GLY A 137 -20.62 0.11 4.81
C GLY A 137 -21.63 -0.23 3.70
N ASP A 138 -22.17 0.79 3.00
CA ASP A 138 -23.01 0.62 1.82
C ASP A 138 -22.22 0.52 0.50
N GLY A 139 -20.88 0.51 0.58
CA GLY A 139 -19.98 0.47 -0.58
C GLY A 139 -19.73 1.83 -1.23
N SER A 140 -20.38 2.91 -0.80
CA SER A 140 -20.15 4.24 -1.37
C SER A 140 -18.83 4.86 -0.91
N ILE A 141 -18.14 5.53 -1.85
CA ILE A 141 -16.93 6.32 -1.56
C ILE A 141 -17.37 7.69 -1.03
N LEU A 142 -16.64 8.23 -0.05
CA LEU A 142 -16.92 9.56 0.47
C LEU A 142 -16.69 10.60 -0.64
N PRO A 143 -17.65 11.52 -0.88
CA PRO A 143 -17.48 12.57 -1.89
C PRO A 143 -16.18 13.35 -1.73
N TYR A 144 -15.81 13.65 -0.48
CA TYR A 144 -14.54 14.32 -0.18
C TYR A 144 -13.31 13.52 -0.63
N GLU A 145 -13.22 12.23 -0.34
CA GLU A 145 -12.07 11.40 -0.76
C GLU A 145 -11.97 11.31 -2.28
N LYS A 146 -13.11 11.13 -2.95
CA LYS A 146 -13.22 11.16 -4.42
C LYS A 146 -12.71 12.50 -4.97
N ASP A 147 -13.17 13.62 -4.44
CA ASP A 147 -12.82 14.95 -4.94
C ASP A 147 -11.33 15.26 -4.76
N VAL A 148 -10.73 14.79 -3.65
CA VAL A 148 -9.27 14.89 -3.46
C VAL A 148 -8.52 14.06 -4.50
N LEU A 149 -8.90 12.79 -4.71
CA LEU A 149 -8.27 11.92 -5.71
C LEU A 149 -8.38 12.48 -7.12
N VAL A 150 -9.55 13.00 -7.51
CA VAL A 150 -9.77 13.67 -8.80
C VAL A 150 -8.89 14.92 -8.91
N GLY A 151 -8.75 15.69 -7.83
CA GLY A 151 -7.86 16.85 -7.79
C GLY A 151 -6.39 16.50 -8.01
N VAL A 152 -5.90 15.45 -7.36
CA VAL A 152 -4.55 14.91 -7.56
C VAL A 152 -4.37 14.40 -8.99
N GLY A 153 -5.35 13.67 -9.52
CA GLY A 153 -5.33 13.15 -10.89
C GLY A 153 -5.25 14.27 -11.95
N LYS A 154 -6.00 15.36 -11.77
CA LYS A 154 -5.92 16.54 -12.67
C LYS A 154 -4.54 17.18 -12.66
N TRP A 155 -3.89 17.23 -11.49
CA TRP A 155 -2.52 17.74 -11.39
C TRP A 155 -1.52 16.83 -12.11
N LEU A 156 -1.64 15.51 -11.94
CA LEU A 156 -0.82 14.53 -12.64
C LEU A 156 -0.97 14.63 -14.16
N GLU A 157 -2.21 14.67 -14.67
CA GLU A 157 -2.49 14.79 -16.10
C GLU A 157 -1.81 16.04 -16.70
N LYS A 158 -1.86 17.17 -15.99
CA LYS A 158 -1.21 18.42 -16.41
C LYS A 158 0.31 18.28 -16.51
N ILE A 159 0.92 17.50 -15.63
CA ILE A 159 2.37 17.30 -15.58
C ILE A 159 2.83 16.27 -16.61
N THR A 160 2.16 15.12 -16.71
CA THR A 160 2.48 14.09 -17.71
C THR A 160 2.39 14.67 -19.13
N LYS A 161 1.35 15.47 -19.43
CA LYS A 161 1.23 16.17 -20.72
C LYS A 161 2.37 17.16 -20.99
N ARG A 162 2.97 17.75 -19.94
CA ARG A 162 4.11 18.65 -20.09
C ARG A 162 5.40 17.88 -20.38
N PHE A 163 5.61 16.73 -19.74
CA PHE A 163 6.77 15.89 -20.01
C PHE A 163 6.71 15.22 -21.38
N LEU A 164 5.57 14.64 -21.77
CA LEU A 164 5.41 13.97 -23.08
C LEU A 164 5.38 14.93 -24.28
N LYS A 165 5.20 16.24 -24.06
CA LYS A 165 5.33 17.27 -25.12
C LYS A 165 6.76 17.79 -25.29
N GLN A 166 7.70 17.35 -24.44
CA GLN A 166 9.11 17.75 -24.49
C GLN A 166 10.03 16.64 -25.05
N THR A 167 9.45 15.49 -25.41
CA THR A 167 10.09 14.37 -26.12
C THR A 167 9.43 14.19 -27.47
#